data_AF-A0A7J3SL86-F1
#
_entry.id   AF-A0A7J3SL86-F1
#
_cell.length_a   1.000
_cell.length_b   1.000
_cell.length_c   1.000
_cell.angle_alpha   90.00
_cell.angle_beta   90.00
_cell.angle_gamma   90.00
#
_symmetry.space_group_name_H-M   'P 1'
#
loop_
_entity.id
_entity.type
_entity.pdbx_description
1 polymer ?
#
loop_
_entity_poly.entity_id
_entity_poly.type
_entity_poly.pdbx_seq_one_letter_code
_entity_poly.pdbx_strand_id
1 'polypeptide(L)'
;MFRVIRPKKKILDPSMFKDGKLLPRLKRKIISEAQAYAKELGLKPEDIVGLYIIGSSAGYNWYFDADIDVNVLVNWDKPPTLKGPTVYKAHYDSKIVEKPVTYYFTSDMGSPVNIYDVLKGEYIVGPIGLQEKLDEETLLTIKKFLEKIEICAGELRLDIYEYKDAKREYEEALLYGDKEDIEKYEEELKRAQAEVEKDILTLKLLFKQIATYRAMVGEELTRSLSNAVYKGVEYSSFKTMIKNISEFYKSFRKGEMSFEELIEKIESEL
;
A
#
# COMPACT_ATOMS: atom_id res chain seq x y z
N MET A 1 4.58 -4.28 3.56
CA MET A 1 5.92 -4.10 2.98
C MET A 1 5.76 -3.38 1.65
N PHE A 2 6.25 -2.15 1.52
CA PHE A 2 6.03 -1.33 0.33
C PHE A 2 6.94 -1.78 -0.82
N ARG A 3 6.37 -2.08 -1.99
CA ARG A 3 7.14 -2.31 -3.23
C ARG A 3 7.34 -0.96 -3.91
N VAL A 4 8.51 -0.35 -3.69
CA VAL A 4 8.95 0.84 -4.45
C VAL A 4 9.09 0.39 -5.91
N ILE A 5 8.21 0.84 -6.83
CA ILE A 5 8.47 0.61 -8.26
C ILE A 5 9.50 1.65 -8.67
N ARG A 6 10.71 1.15 -8.87
CA ARG A 6 11.95 1.91 -9.09
C ARG A 6 12.15 2.18 -10.59
N PRO A 7 12.91 3.23 -10.96
CA PRO A 7 13.09 3.65 -12.34
C PRO A 7 13.57 2.50 -13.25
N LYS A 8 13.02 2.49 -14.47
CA LYS A 8 13.43 1.60 -15.55
C LYS A 8 14.94 1.68 -15.79
N LYS A 9 15.63 0.55 -15.71
CA LYS A 9 17.03 0.39 -16.09
C LYS A 9 17.16 0.18 -17.60
N LYS A 10 18.34 0.47 -18.14
CA LYS A 10 18.67 0.24 -19.56
C LYS A 10 18.99 -1.23 -19.87
N ILE A 11 19.33 -2.01 -18.84
CA ILE A 11 19.75 -3.41 -18.96
C ILE A 11 18.94 -4.29 -18.01
N LEU A 12 18.78 -5.56 -18.37
CA LEU A 12 18.30 -6.62 -17.47
C LEU A 12 19.32 -6.87 -16.36
N ASP A 13 18.93 -7.62 -15.33
CA ASP A 13 19.81 -7.94 -14.22
C ASP A 13 21.03 -8.72 -14.73
N PRO A 14 22.25 -8.14 -14.74
CA PRO A 14 23.42 -8.78 -15.30
C PRO A 14 23.87 -9.99 -14.46
N SER A 15 23.42 -10.07 -13.21
CA SER A 15 23.65 -11.23 -12.36
C SER A 15 22.79 -12.44 -12.78
N MET A 16 21.68 -12.19 -13.49
CA MET A 16 20.72 -13.19 -13.94
C MET A 16 20.70 -13.42 -15.45
N PHE A 17 20.83 -12.35 -16.24
CA PHE A 17 20.64 -12.36 -17.68
C PHE A 17 21.91 -11.90 -18.40
N LYS A 18 22.18 -12.52 -19.54
CA LYS A 18 23.18 -12.09 -20.50
C LYS A 18 22.57 -12.19 -21.89
N ASP A 19 22.68 -11.11 -22.67
CA ASP A 19 22.14 -11.05 -24.04
C ASP A 19 20.64 -11.42 -24.12
N GLY A 20 19.85 -10.95 -23.14
CA GLY A 20 18.42 -11.23 -23.05
C GLY A 20 18.06 -12.64 -22.57
N LYS A 21 19.04 -13.48 -22.26
CA LYS A 21 18.84 -14.87 -21.84
C LYS A 21 19.28 -15.11 -20.41
N LEU A 22 18.52 -15.92 -19.69
CA LEU A 22 18.87 -16.37 -18.34
C LEU A 22 20.18 -17.16 -18.37
N LEU A 23 21.07 -16.89 -17.42
CA LEU A 23 22.34 -17.59 -17.32
C LEU A 23 22.12 -19.10 -17.12
N PRO A 24 22.80 -19.98 -17.88
CA PRO A 24 22.57 -21.44 -17.84
C PRO A 24 22.70 -22.06 -16.45
N ARG A 25 23.63 -21.54 -15.62
CA ARG A 25 23.80 -21.99 -14.23
C ARG A 25 22.56 -21.74 -13.37
N LEU A 26 21.89 -20.61 -13.59
CA LEU A 26 20.70 -20.22 -12.83
C LEU A 26 19.49 -20.99 -13.32
N LYS A 27 19.34 -21.16 -14.64
CA LYS A 27 18.33 -22.04 -15.22
C LYS A 27 18.33 -23.43 -14.58
N ARG A 28 19.51 -24.08 -14.52
CA ARG A 28 19.64 -25.41 -13.88
C ARG A 28 19.27 -25.38 -12.40
N LYS A 29 19.71 -24.35 -11.67
CA LYS A 29 19.43 -24.22 -10.24
C LYS A 29 17.93 -24.02 -9.96
N ILE A 30 17.27 -23.12 -10.67
CA ILE A 30 15.83 -22.86 -10.55
C ILE A 30 15.02 -24.13 -10.86
N ILE A 31 15.37 -24.85 -11.93
CA ILE A 31 14.70 -26.12 -12.28
C ILE A 31 14.88 -27.15 -11.15
N SER A 32 16.11 -27.33 -10.67
CA SER A 32 16.42 -28.31 -9.62
C SER A 32 15.70 -28.00 -8.30
N GLU A 33 15.64 -26.74 -7.90
CA GLU A 33 14.95 -26.31 -6.67
C GLU A 33 13.43 -26.46 -6.82
N ALA A 34 12.85 -26.02 -7.94
CA ALA A 34 11.43 -26.19 -8.22
C ALA A 34 11.00 -27.66 -8.17
N GLN A 35 11.80 -28.57 -8.74
CA GLN A 35 11.56 -30.03 -8.68
C GLN A 35 11.67 -30.59 -7.27
N ALA A 36 12.65 -30.13 -6.48
CA ALA A 36 12.79 -30.55 -5.08
C ALA A 36 11.57 -30.14 -4.25
N TYR A 37 11.11 -28.89 -4.41
CA TYR A 37 9.93 -28.37 -3.72
C TYR A 37 8.63 -29.02 -4.19
N ALA A 38 8.49 -29.29 -5.49
CA ALA A 38 7.36 -30.05 -6.01
C ALA A 38 7.27 -31.44 -5.33
N LYS A 39 8.41 -32.13 -5.19
CA LYS A 39 8.47 -33.44 -4.53
C LYS A 39 8.05 -33.37 -3.06
N GLU A 40 8.44 -32.32 -2.33
CA GLU A 40 7.98 -32.09 -0.95
C GLU A 40 6.47 -31.90 -0.84
N LEU A 41 5.85 -31.34 -1.88
CA LEU A 41 4.40 -31.18 -2.00
C LEU A 41 3.68 -32.45 -2.48
N GLY A 42 4.40 -33.56 -2.69
CA GLY A 42 3.86 -34.80 -3.21
C GLY A 42 3.54 -34.75 -4.71
N LEU A 43 4.04 -33.74 -5.42
CA LEU A 43 3.91 -33.60 -6.87
C LEU A 43 5.00 -34.39 -7.58
N LYS A 44 4.66 -34.90 -8.76
CA LYS A 44 5.60 -35.52 -9.69
C LYS A 44 6.20 -34.47 -10.63
N PRO A 45 7.38 -34.73 -11.21
CA PRO A 45 7.96 -33.86 -12.24
C PRO A 45 7.00 -33.58 -13.40
N GLU A 46 6.17 -34.56 -13.78
CA GLU A 46 5.18 -34.43 -14.85
C GLU A 46 4.05 -33.44 -14.54
N ASP A 47 3.80 -33.16 -13.26
CA ASP A 47 2.76 -32.22 -12.83
C ASP A 47 3.18 -30.76 -13.06
N ILE A 48 4.49 -30.49 -13.22
CA ILE A 48 5.02 -29.15 -13.52
C ILE A 48 4.86 -28.88 -15.01
N VAL A 49 3.85 -28.09 -15.36
CA VAL A 49 3.54 -27.71 -16.75
C VAL A 49 4.30 -26.46 -17.20
N GLY A 50 4.82 -25.66 -16.26
CA GLY A 50 5.54 -24.45 -16.59
C GLY A 50 6.41 -23.93 -15.44
N LEU A 51 7.45 -23.18 -15.80
CA LEU A 51 8.39 -22.57 -14.85
C LEU A 51 8.80 -21.19 -15.36
N TYR A 52 8.43 -20.16 -14.61
CA TYR A 52 8.50 -18.78 -15.08
C TYR A 52 9.16 -17.88 -14.05
N ILE A 53 10.09 -17.02 -14.48
CA ILE A 53 10.52 -15.88 -13.67
C ILE A 53 9.53 -14.75 -13.93
N ILE A 54 8.97 -14.19 -12.86
CA ILE A 54 7.98 -13.12 -12.92
C ILE A 54 8.46 -11.89 -12.14
N GLY A 55 7.70 -10.80 -12.24
CA GLY A 55 7.94 -9.60 -11.43
C GLY A 55 9.15 -8.77 -11.88
N SER A 56 9.79 -8.10 -10.92
CA SER A 56 10.86 -7.12 -11.19
C SER A 56 12.12 -7.74 -11.76
N SER A 57 12.43 -8.98 -11.36
CA SER A 57 13.64 -9.69 -11.78
C SER A 57 13.58 -10.17 -13.23
N ALA A 58 12.38 -10.30 -13.80
CA ALA A 58 12.19 -10.57 -15.23
C ALA A 58 12.20 -9.30 -16.10
N GLY A 59 12.07 -8.10 -15.52
CA GLY A 59 11.92 -6.84 -16.26
C GLY A 59 13.09 -5.87 -16.12
N TYR A 60 12.89 -4.65 -16.60
CA TYR A 60 13.87 -3.56 -16.45
C TYR A 60 13.82 -2.85 -15.08
N ASN A 61 13.02 -3.33 -14.13
CA ASN A 61 12.83 -2.71 -12.81
C ASN A 61 13.54 -3.50 -11.67
N TRP A 62 14.57 -4.30 -11.99
CA TRP A 62 15.32 -5.10 -11.01
C TRP A 62 16.30 -4.27 -10.14
N TYR A 63 16.64 -4.76 -8.95
CA TYR A 63 17.57 -4.15 -8.00
C TYR A 63 18.57 -5.19 -7.44
N PHE A 64 19.65 -4.72 -6.81
CA PHE A 64 20.74 -5.62 -6.36
C PHE A 64 20.24 -6.58 -5.27
N ASP A 65 19.45 -6.07 -4.34
CA ASP A 65 18.81 -6.80 -3.24
C ASP A 65 17.43 -7.40 -3.61
N ALA A 66 17.09 -7.48 -4.92
CA ALA A 66 15.81 -8.01 -5.36
C ALA A 66 15.68 -9.50 -5.14
N ASP A 67 14.52 -9.90 -4.62
CA ASP A 67 14.10 -11.28 -4.64
C ASP A 67 13.81 -11.75 -6.07
N ILE A 68 13.93 -13.05 -6.27
CA ILE A 68 13.59 -13.70 -7.53
C ILE A 68 12.24 -14.37 -7.31
N ASP A 69 11.20 -13.88 -7.99
CA ASP A 69 9.89 -14.51 -7.99
C ASP A 69 9.83 -15.57 -9.09
N VAL A 70 9.62 -16.83 -8.70
CA VAL A 70 9.47 -17.96 -9.62
C VAL A 70 8.06 -18.52 -9.52
N ASN A 71 7.30 -18.45 -10.59
CA ASN A 71 6.02 -19.13 -10.70
C ASN A 71 6.22 -20.54 -11.27
N VAL A 72 5.76 -21.55 -10.52
CA VAL A 72 5.72 -22.95 -10.92
C VAL A 72 4.28 -23.26 -11.25
N LEU A 73 3.98 -23.39 -12.55
CA LEU A 73 2.64 -23.72 -13.00
C LEU A 73 2.49 -25.23 -12.91
N VAL A 74 1.47 -25.67 -12.17
CA VAL A 74 1.23 -27.08 -11.86
C VAL A 74 -0.16 -27.49 -12.34
N ASN A 75 -0.25 -28.67 -12.94
CA ASN A 75 -1.54 -29.33 -13.12
C ASN A 75 -1.94 -30.06 -11.83
N TRP A 76 -2.98 -29.60 -11.16
CA TRP A 76 -3.46 -30.20 -9.92
C TRP A 76 -4.53 -31.26 -10.21
N ASP A 77 -4.12 -32.52 -10.43
CA ASP A 77 -5.08 -33.63 -10.57
C ASP A 77 -5.87 -33.87 -9.26
N LYS A 78 -5.25 -33.59 -8.12
CA LYS A 78 -5.88 -33.49 -6.80
C LYS A 78 -5.30 -32.27 -6.10
N PRO A 79 -6.03 -31.15 -5.96
CA PRO A 79 -5.51 -30.03 -5.20
C PRO A 79 -5.21 -30.51 -3.78
N PRO A 80 -4.05 -30.17 -3.19
CA PRO A 80 -3.87 -30.34 -1.76
C PRO A 80 -5.04 -29.63 -1.08
N THR A 81 -5.57 -30.21 0.00
CA THR A 81 -6.63 -29.60 0.82
C THR A 81 -6.10 -28.33 1.48
N LEU A 82 -5.90 -27.28 0.70
CA LEU A 82 -5.48 -25.96 1.11
C LEU A 82 -6.76 -25.12 1.15
N LYS A 83 -7.21 -24.80 2.36
CA LYS A 83 -8.28 -23.82 2.56
C LYS A 83 -7.71 -22.42 2.22
N GLY A 84 -7.85 -22.00 0.98
CA GLY A 84 -7.47 -20.66 0.53
C GLY A 84 -7.17 -20.59 -0.98
N PRO A 85 -7.11 -19.38 -1.57
CA PRO A 85 -6.98 -19.21 -3.02
C PRO A 85 -5.63 -19.74 -3.51
N THR A 86 -5.64 -20.92 -4.15
CA THR A 86 -4.82 -21.41 -5.29
C THR A 86 -3.35 -20.99 -5.44
N VAL A 87 -2.65 -20.59 -4.37
CA VAL A 87 -1.23 -20.23 -4.38
C VAL A 87 -0.56 -20.84 -3.16
N TYR A 88 0.25 -21.88 -3.36
CA TYR A 88 1.16 -22.33 -2.32
C TYR A 88 2.43 -21.48 -2.41
N LYS A 89 2.56 -20.52 -1.49
CA LYS A 89 3.73 -19.68 -1.36
C LYS A 89 4.72 -20.37 -0.44
N ALA A 90 5.82 -20.81 -1.01
CA ALA A 90 6.86 -21.48 -0.26
C ALA A 90 8.07 -20.56 -0.17
N HIS A 91 8.29 -20.01 1.02
CA HIS A 91 9.54 -19.33 1.35
C HIS A 91 10.53 -20.39 1.79
N TYR A 92 11.33 -20.85 0.84
CA TYR A 92 12.47 -21.69 1.13
C TYR A 92 13.72 -20.82 1.24
N ASP A 93 14.66 -21.19 2.11
CA ASP A 93 15.98 -20.55 2.28
C ASP A 93 16.91 -20.78 1.07
N SER A 94 16.37 -20.67 -0.13
CA SER A 94 17.10 -20.73 -1.39
C SER A 94 17.65 -19.35 -1.71
N LYS A 95 18.95 -19.31 -1.99
CA LYS A 95 19.62 -18.13 -2.53
C LYS A 95 20.17 -18.42 -3.91
N ILE A 96 19.77 -17.64 -4.90
CA ILE A 96 20.31 -17.70 -6.26
C ILE A 96 21.05 -16.39 -6.52
N VAL A 97 22.38 -16.48 -6.64
CA VAL A 97 23.27 -15.30 -6.71
C VAL A 97 23.08 -14.39 -5.49
N GLU A 98 23.07 -14.99 -4.30
CA GLU A 98 22.88 -14.31 -3.00
C GLU A 98 21.51 -13.64 -2.81
N LYS A 99 20.65 -13.65 -3.84
CA LYS A 99 19.28 -13.15 -3.78
C LYS A 99 18.32 -14.21 -3.26
N PRO A 100 17.39 -13.86 -2.37
CA PRO A 100 16.34 -14.78 -1.94
C PRO A 100 15.44 -15.14 -3.13
N VAL A 101 14.94 -16.37 -3.17
CA VAL A 101 14.02 -16.84 -4.21
C VAL A 101 12.71 -17.26 -3.56
N THR A 102 11.60 -16.79 -4.12
CA THR A 102 10.25 -17.18 -3.71
C THR A 102 9.63 -18.01 -4.82
N TYR A 103 9.22 -19.24 -4.49
CA TYR A 103 8.50 -20.12 -5.41
C TYR A 103 6.99 -20.07 -5.14
N TYR A 104 6.22 -19.82 -6.18
CA TYR A 104 4.75 -19.78 -6.17
C TYR A 104 4.23 -20.96 -6.98
N PHE A 105 3.63 -21.95 -6.33
CA PHE A 105 3.00 -23.07 -7.03
C PHE A 105 1.53 -22.70 -7.28
N THR A 106 1.16 -22.57 -8.56
CA THR A 106 -0.16 -22.06 -8.99
C THR A 106 -0.77 -22.92 -10.09
N SER A 107 -2.09 -22.85 -10.24
CA SER A 107 -2.84 -23.48 -11.35
C SER A 107 -2.98 -22.55 -12.57
N ASP A 108 -2.77 -21.25 -12.37
CA ASP A 108 -2.82 -20.23 -13.41
C ASP A 108 -1.62 -19.28 -13.29
N MET A 109 -1.36 -18.55 -14.37
CA MET A 109 -0.26 -17.59 -14.43
C MET A 109 -0.60 -16.22 -13.83
N GLY A 110 -1.88 -15.95 -13.52
CA GLY A 110 -2.37 -14.60 -13.26
C GLY A 110 -2.15 -13.65 -14.44
N SER A 111 -1.90 -12.37 -14.13
CA SER A 111 -1.57 -11.33 -15.13
C SER A 111 -0.25 -10.59 -14.81
N PRO A 112 0.89 -11.29 -14.67
CA PRO A 112 2.17 -10.66 -14.42
C PRO A 112 2.66 -9.86 -15.63
N VAL A 113 3.29 -8.72 -15.31
CA VAL A 113 3.71 -7.69 -16.27
C VAL A 113 4.97 -8.11 -17.06
N ASN A 114 5.82 -8.98 -16.51
CA ASN A 114 7.02 -9.53 -17.15
C ASN A 114 7.06 -11.04 -16.92
N ILE A 115 7.26 -11.83 -17.99
CA ILE A 115 7.26 -13.30 -17.91
C ILE A 115 8.39 -13.87 -18.75
N TYR A 116 9.37 -14.49 -18.08
CA TYR A 116 10.43 -15.25 -18.73
C TYR A 116 10.22 -16.76 -18.51
N ASP A 117 10.05 -17.52 -19.60
CA ASP A 117 9.92 -18.98 -19.58
C ASP A 117 11.31 -19.61 -19.38
N VAL A 118 11.52 -20.19 -18.20
CA VAL A 118 12.79 -20.81 -17.82
C VAL A 118 13.05 -22.06 -18.64
N LEU A 119 12.01 -22.85 -18.96
CA LEU A 119 12.14 -24.11 -19.68
C LEU A 119 12.53 -23.84 -21.15
N LYS A 120 11.87 -22.90 -21.80
CA LYS A 120 12.14 -22.52 -23.20
C LYS A 120 13.33 -21.58 -23.35
N GLY A 121 13.64 -20.78 -22.32
CA GLY A 121 14.72 -19.81 -22.35
C GLY A 121 14.39 -18.55 -23.15
N GLU A 122 13.12 -18.15 -23.17
CA GLU A 122 12.61 -17.00 -23.92
C GLU A 122 11.56 -16.23 -23.10
N TYR A 123 11.27 -14.99 -23.53
CA TYR A 123 10.22 -14.18 -22.94
C TYR A 123 8.86 -14.53 -23.54
N ILE A 124 7.85 -14.73 -22.70
CA ILE A 124 6.43 -14.82 -23.11
C ILE A 124 5.85 -13.41 -23.21
N VAL A 125 6.07 -12.62 -22.16
CA VAL A 125 5.79 -11.18 -22.13
C VAL A 125 7.14 -10.51 -21.95
N GLY A 126 7.56 -9.80 -23.00
CA GLY A 126 8.89 -9.17 -23.07
C GLY A 126 9.19 -8.30 -21.86
N PRO A 127 10.48 -8.06 -21.56
CA PRO A 127 10.84 -7.23 -20.43
C PRO A 127 10.36 -5.81 -20.72
N ILE A 128 9.30 -5.40 -20.06
CA ILE A 128 8.87 -4.02 -20.03
C ILE A 128 9.41 -3.38 -18.76
N GLY A 129 9.91 -2.17 -18.93
CA GLY A 129 10.10 -1.28 -17.81
C GLY A 129 8.80 -0.54 -17.63
N LEU A 130 8.18 -0.61 -16.45
CA LEU A 130 7.10 0.32 -16.14
C LEU A 130 7.66 1.74 -16.31
N GLN A 131 7.14 2.46 -17.29
CA GLN A 131 7.56 3.81 -17.61
C GLN A 131 6.33 4.60 -18.00
N GLU A 132 5.67 5.21 -17.02
CA GLU A 132 4.85 6.39 -17.26
C GLU A 132 5.21 7.44 -16.21
N LYS A 133 5.88 8.50 -16.67
CA LYS A 133 5.80 9.77 -15.94
C LYS A 133 4.32 10.13 -15.97
N LEU A 134 3.69 10.31 -14.81
CA LEU A 134 2.44 11.08 -14.75
C LEU A 134 2.67 12.39 -15.50
N ASP A 135 1.75 12.77 -16.39
CA ASP A 135 1.83 14.06 -17.06
C ASP A 135 1.80 15.21 -16.03
N GLU A 136 2.27 16.38 -16.43
CA GLU A 136 2.40 17.53 -15.53
C GLU A 136 1.05 18.00 -14.97
N GLU A 137 -0.04 17.85 -15.72
CA GLU A 137 -1.39 18.25 -15.31
C GLU A 137 -1.92 17.32 -14.21
N THR A 138 -1.71 16.02 -14.35
CA THR A 138 -2.03 15.01 -13.34
C THR A 138 -1.22 15.25 -12.07
N LEU A 139 0.09 15.51 -12.19
CA LEU A 139 0.95 15.85 -11.05
C LEU A 139 0.50 17.14 -10.34
N LEU A 140 0.11 18.17 -11.10
CA LEU A 140 -0.38 19.43 -10.54
C LEU A 140 -1.71 19.24 -9.80
N THR A 141 -2.62 18.45 -10.36
CA THR A 141 -3.91 18.12 -9.73
C THR A 141 -3.70 17.42 -8.39
N ILE A 142 -2.78 16.45 -8.35
CA ILE A 142 -2.40 15.75 -7.13
C ILE A 142 -1.85 16.70 -6.07
N LYS A 143 -0.91 17.59 -6.44
CA LYS A 143 -0.33 18.57 -5.53
C LYS A 143 -1.41 19.47 -4.91
N LYS A 144 -2.32 20.00 -5.73
CA LYS A 144 -3.45 20.82 -5.25
C LYS A 144 -4.36 20.05 -4.29
N PHE A 145 -4.54 18.75 -4.50
CA PHE A 145 -5.31 17.90 -3.58
C PHE A 145 -4.61 17.70 -2.23
N LEU A 146 -3.30 17.45 -2.25
CA LEU A 146 -2.51 17.30 -1.02
C LEU A 146 -2.47 18.62 -0.23
N GLU A 147 -2.33 19.75 -0.91
CA GLU A 147 -2.41 21.09 -0.30
C GLU A 147 -3.75 21.32 0.41
N LYS A 148 -4.87 20.91 -0.21
CA LYS A 148 -6.19 21.01 0.43
C LYS A 148 -6.30 20.15 1.69
N ILE A 149 -5.74 18.94 1.68
CA ILE A 149 -5.73 18.10 2.89
C ILE A 149 -4.94 18.78 4.00
N GLU A 150 -3.76 19.31 3.68
CA GLU A 150 -2.90 19.97 4.67
C GLU A 150 -3.62 21.18 5.29
N ILE A 151 -4.28 22.00 4.47
CA ILE A 151 -5.08 23.14 4.94
C ILE A 151 -6.18 22.66 5.88
N CYS A 152 -7.00 21.70 5.48
CA CYS A 152 -8.09 21.20 6.33
C CYS A 152 -7.59 20.50 7.60
N ALA A 153 -6.41 19.88 7.57
CA ALA A 153 -5.80 19.30 8.77
C ALA A 153 -5.30 20.40 9.72
N GLY A 154 -4.81 21.51 9.18
CA GLY A 154 -4.46 22.71 9.94
C GLY A 154 -5.67 23.38 10.58
N GLU A 155 -6.76 23.55 9.83
CA GLU A 155 -8.06 24.07 10.31
C GLU A 155 -8.59 23.18 11.44
N LEU A 156 -8.64 21.85 11.24
CA LEU A 156 -9.06 20.90 12.28
C LEU A 156 -8.23 21.03 13.56
N ARG A 157 -6.91 21.25 13.46
CA ARG A 157 -6.06 21.45 14.64
C ARG A 157 -6.41 22.73 15.38
N LEU A 158 -6.72 23.82 14.67
CA LEU A 158 -7.15 25.07 15.30
C LEU A 158 -8.50 24.90 15.98
N ASP A 159 -9.46 24.27 15.32
CA ASP A 159 -10.80 24.02 15.88
C ASP A 159 -10.74 23.13 17.13
N ILE A 160 -9.80 22.18 17.19
CA ILE A 160 -9.54 21.38 18.40
C ILE A 160 -9.06 22.26 19.56
N TYR A 161 -8.19 23.24 19.30
CA TYR A 161 -7.76 24.19 20.34
C TYR A 161 -8.93 25.06 20.80
N GLU A 162 -9.74 25.57 19.88
CA GLU A 162 -10.93 26.37 20.22
C GLU A 162 -11.93 25.56 21.04
N TYR A 163 -12.15 24.29 20.71
CA TYR A 163 -12.98 23.38 21.51
C TYR A 163 -12.44 23.22 22.93
N LYS A 164 -11.12 23.04 23.09
CA LYS A 164 -10.50 22.90 24.42
C LYS A 164 -10.62 24.16 25.26
N ASP A 165 -10.45 25.33 24.65
CA ASP A 165 -10.62 26.60 25.35
C ASP A 165 -12.08 26.82 25.75
N ALA A 166 -13.04 26.61 24.84
CA ALA A 166 -14.47 26.70 25.14
C ALA A 166 -14.89 25.71 26.23
N LYS A 167 -14.33 24.50 26.23
CA LYS A 167 -14.58 23.51 27.28
C LYS A 167 -14.06 23.97 28.63
N ARG A 168 -12.84 24.51 28.69
CA ARG A 168 -12.27 25.04 29.93
C ARG A 168 -13.16 26.16 30.49
N GLU A 169 -13.60 27.08 29.64
CA GLU A 169 -14.47 28.20 30.05
C GLU A 169 -15.84 27.71 30.56
N TYR A 170 -16.42 26.71 29.89
CA TYR A 170 -17.65 26.07 30.36
C TYR A 170 -17.47 25.37 31.73
N GLU A 171 -16.36 24.65 31.92
CA GLU A 171 -16.04 24.00 33.20
C GLU A 171 -15.82 25.01 34.33
N GLU A 172 -15.18 26.15 34.05
CA GLU A 172 -15.03 27.25 35.00
C GLU A 172 -16.38 27.90 35.35
N ALA A 173 -17.25 28.11 34.36
CA ALA A 173 -18.59 28.64 34.57
C ALA A 173 -19.46 27.71 35.43
N LEU A 174 -19.32 26.39 35.29
CA LEU A 174 -20.02 25.42 36.15
C LEU A 174 -19.61 25.52 37.63
N LEU A 175 -18.39 25.99 37.92
CA LEU A 175 -17.86 26.12 39.28
C LEU A 175 -18.15 27.49 39.91
N TYR A 176 -18.08 28.55 39.10
CA TYR A 176 -18.02 29.92 39.60
C TYR A 176 -19.01 30.89 38.92
N GLY A 177 -19.56 30.52 37.76
CA GLY A 177 -20.42 31.36 36.95
C GLY A 177 -21.87 31.38 37.45
N ASP A 178 -22.63 32.33 36.95
CA ASP A 178 -24.09 32.32 37.12
C ASP A 178 -24.78 31.53 36.00
N LYS A 179 -26.12 31.50 36.02
CA LYS A 179 -26.91 30.75 35.03
C LYS A 179 -26.70 31.28 33.61
N GLU A 180 -26.50 32.59 33.44
CA GLU A 180 -26.31 33.21 32.13
C GLU A 180 -24.93 32.86 31.57
N ASP A 181 -23.90 32.85 32.42
CA ASP A 181 -22.55 32.40 32.03
C ASP A 181 -22.57 30.94 31.58
N ILE A 182 -23.21 30.05 32.35
CA ILE A 182 -23.30 28.62 32.01
C ILE A 182 -23.98 28.41 30.64
N GLU A 183 -25.11 29.06 30.40
CA GLU A 183 -25.85 28.95 29.13
C GLU A 183 -25.01 29.46 27.95
N LYS A 184 -24.33 30.59 28.11
CA LYS A 184 -23.45 31.16 27.08
C LYS A 184 -22.31 30.20 26.72
N TYR A 185 -21.57 29.71 27.71
CA TYR A 185 -20.42 28.84 27.45
C TYR A 185 -20.84 27.45 26.96
N GLU A 186 -22.04 26.98 27.33
CA GLU A 186 -22.60 25.75 26.74
C GLU A 186 -22.85 25.90 25.23
N GLU A 187 -23.36 27.05 24.78
CA GLU A 187 -23.55 27.34 23.36
C GLU A 187 -22.23 27.47 22.60
N GLU A 188 -21.23 28.13 23.18
CA GLU A 188 -19.88 28.25 22.62
C GLU A 188 -19.21 26.88 22.47
N LEU A 189 -19.31 26.02 23.49
CA LEU A 189 -18.80 24.64 23.46
C LEU A 189 -19.47 23.81 22.36
N LYS A 190 -20.80 23.88 22.23
CA LYS A 190 -21.55 23.19 21.17
C LYS A 190 -21.14 23.66 19.78
N ARG A 191 -20.89 24.96 19.62
CA ARG A 191 -20.43 25.53 18.35
C ARG A 191 -19.04 25.03 17.98
N ALA A 192 -18.10 25.07 18.93
CA ALA A 192 -16.74 24.58 18.69
C ALA A 192 -16.72 23.08 18.36
N GLN A 193 -17.54 22.28 19.06
CA GLN A 193 -17.72 20.87 18.72
C GLN A 193 -18.24 20.67 17.28
N ALA A 194 -19.19 21.49 16.83
CA ALA A 194 -19.76 21.38 15.49
C ALA A 194 -18.75 21.70 14.38
N GLU A 195 -17.85 22.67 14.59
CA GLU A 195 -16.79 23.00 13.63
C GLU A 195 -15.77 21.85 13.52
N VAL A 196 -15.33 21.27 14.65
CA VAL A 196 -14.47 20.06 14.64
C VAL A 196 -15.13 18.91 13.86
N GLU A 197 -16.41 18.63 14.10
CA GLU A 197 -17.12 17.57 13.37
C GLU A 197 -17.21 17.85 11.86
N LYS A 198 -17.43 19.11 11.48
CA LYS A 198 -17.48 19.56 10.08
C LYS A 198 -16.13 19.37 9.39
N ASP A 199 -15.03 19.67 10.06
CA ASP A 199 -13.68 19.52 9.51
C ASP A 199 -13.27 18.06 9.35
N ILE A 200 -13.63 17.20 10.32
CA ILE A 200 -13.47 15.74 10.20
C ILE A 200 -14.24 15.22 8.98
N LEU A 201 -15.48 15.69 8.75
CA LEU A 201 -16.28 15.29 7.59
C LEU A 201 -15.65 15.76 6.26
N THR A 202 -15.12 16.99 6.23
CA THR A 202 -14.44 17.54 5.06
C THR A 202 -13.20 16.72 4.70
N LEU A 203 -12.35 16.40 5.68
CA LEU A 203 -11.18 15.54 5.48
C LEU A 203 -11.57 14.15 4.95
N LYS A 204 -12.65 13.55 5.47
CA LYS A 204 -13.16 12.26 4.98
C LYS A 204 -13.61 12.33 3.52
N LEU A 205 -14.25 13.42 3.11
CA LEU A 205 -14.68 13.62 1.72
C LEU A 205 -13.50 13.78 0.77
N LEU A 206 -12.50 14.59 1.14
CA LEU A 206 -11.26 14.76 0.36
C LEU A 206 -10.54 13.42 0.16
N PHE A 207 -10.50 12.57 1.20
CA PHE A 207 -9.90 11.25 1.08
C PHE A 207 -10.69 10.28 0.22
N LYS A 208 -12.02 10.34 0.28
CA LYS A 208 -12.87 9.55 -0.63
C LYS A 208 -12.61 9.94 -2.08
N GLN A 209 -12.45 11.24 -2.36
CA GLN A 209 -12.09 11.72 -3.70
C GLN A 209 -10.72 11.18 -4.14
N ILE A 210 -9.71 11.15 -3.27
CA ILE A 210 -8.40 10.55 -3.57
C ILE A 210 -8.50 9.05 -3.84
N ALA A 211 -9.32 8.32 -3.09
CA ALA A 211 -9.57 6.91 -3.35
C ALA A 211 -10.22 6.69 -4.72
N THR A 212 -11.15 7.57 -5.14
CA THR A 212 -11.74 7.56 -6.47
C THR A 212 -10.72 7.89 -7.55
N TYR A 213 -9.91 8.94 -7.38
CA TYR A 213 -8.82 9.26 -8.31
C TYR A 213 -7.82 8.10 -8.44
N ARG A 214 -7.49 7.43 -7.33
CA ARG A 214 -6.65 6.22 -7.33
C ARG A 214 -7.25 5.09 -8.18
N ALA A 215 -8.56 4.90 -8.13
CA ALA A 215 -9.23 3.91 -8.96
C ALA A 215 -9.21 4.27 -10.45
N MET A 216 -9.22 5.58 -10.78
CA MET A 216 -9.20 6.07 -12.17
C MET A 216 -7.80 6.05 -12.80
N VAL A 217 -6.75 6.40 -12.03
CA VAL A 217 -5.37 6.58 -12.54
C VAL A 217 -4.47 5.36 -12.22
N GLY A 218 -5.00 4.34 -11.54
CA GLY A 218 -4.34 3.05 -11.32
C GLY A 218 -3.22 3.04 -10.26
N GLU A 219 -2.40 1.98 -10.29
CA GLU A 219 -1.30 1.77 -9.32
C GLU A 219 -0.17 2.82 -9.44
N GLU A 220 -0.02 3.47 -10.61
CA GLU A 220 0.95 4.53 -10.91
C GLU A 220 0.77 5.74 -9.98
N LEU A 221 -0.49 6.19 -9.81
CA LEU A 221 -0.84 7.28 -8.91
C LEU A 221 -0.62 6.91 -7.45
N THR A 222 -1.00 5.69 -7.07
CA THR A 222 -0.80 5.19 -5.70
C THR A 222 0.66 5.27 -5.28
N ARG A 223 1.55 4.85 -6.18
CA ARG A 223 2.99 4.87 -5.98
C ARG A 223 3.58 6.28 -6.00
N SER A 224 3.13 7.12 -6.92
CA SER A 224 3.60 8.50 -7.01
C SER A 224 3.18 9.32 -5.79
N LEU A 225 1.96 9.12 -5.31
CA LEU A 225 1.49 9.64 -4.02
C LEU A 225 2.32 9.09 -2.87
N SER A 226 2.50 7.76 -2.78
CA SER A 226 3.27 7.11 -1.69
C SER A 226 4.72 7.59 -1.61
N ASN A 227 5.32 7.98 -2.75
CA ASN A 227 6.67 8.53 -2.83
C ASN A 227 6.71 10.07 -2.81
N ALA A 228 5.56 10.74 -2.91
CA ALA A 228 5.49 12.19 -2.84
C ALA A 228 5.73 12.60 -1.40
N VAL A 229 6.94 13.11 -1.15
CA VAL A 229 7.27 13.85 0.06
C VAL A 229 6.83 15.28 -0.19
N TYR A 230 5.71 15.68 0.41
CA TYR A 230 5.29 17.07 0.40
C TYR A 230 5.66 17.68 1.76
N LYS A 231 6.52 18.72 1.75
CA LYS A 231 7.05 19.40 2.95
C LYS A 231 7.63 18.46 4.03
N GLY A 232 8.23 17.34 3.62
CA GLY A 232 8.88 16.40 4.56
C GLY A 232 7.95 15.33 5.15
N VAL A 233 6.67 15.30 4.79
CA VAL A 233 5.72 14.29 5.26
C VAL A 233 5.45 13.28 4.14
N GLU A 234 5.59 11.98 4.45
CA GLU A 234 5.25 10.91 3.51
C GLU A 234 3.72 10.75 3.41
N TYR A 235 3.20 10.57 2.18
CA TYR A 235 1.78 10.28 1.95
C TYR A 235 1.28 9.01 2.68
N SER A 236 2.17 8.04 2.89
CA SER A 236 1.90 6.84 3.71
C SER A 236 1.43 7.22 5.13
N SER A 237 2.05 8.25 5.72
CA SER A 237 1.69 8.81 7.02
C SER A 237 0.33 9.49 6.97
N PHE A 238 0.08 10.37 5.99
CA PHE A 238 -1.23 11.01 5.80
C PHE A 238 -2.38 10.01 5.63
N LYS A 239 -2.14 8.95 4.85
CA LYS A 239 -3.13 7.88 4.65
C LYS A 239 -3.43 7.14 5.95
N THR A 240 -2.42 6.90 6.77
CA THR A 240 -2.57 6.20 8.06
C THR A 240 -3.32 7.09 9.04
N MET A 241 -2.86 8.33 9.21
CA MET A 241 -3.53 9.39 9.99
C MET A 241 -5.02 9.45 9.70
N ILE A 242 -5.40 9.55 8.42
CA ILE A 242 -6.81 9.75 8.07
C ILE A 242 -7.63 8.47 8.19
N LYS A 243 -7.02 7.31 7.95
CA LYS A 243 -7.65 6.02 8.26
C LYS A 243 -7.99 5.97 9.76
N ASN A 244 -7.03 6.33 10.60
CA ASN A 244 -7.18 6.33 12.05
C ASN A 244 -8.26 7.34 12.50
N ILE A 245 -8.19 8.59 12.05
CA ILE A 245 -9.23 9.62 12.29
C ILE A 245 -10.62 9.12 11.87
N SER A 246 -10.74 8.46 10.72
CA SER A 246 -12.02 7.91 10.23
C SER A 246 -12.54 6.76 11.08
N GLU A 247 -11.66 5.91 11.61
CA GLU A 247 -12.00 4.83 12.54
C GLU A 247 -12.42 5.40 13.90
N PHE A 248 -11.69 6.37 14.45
CA PHE A 248 -12.04 7.04 15.70
C PHE A 248 -13.41 7.70 15.61
N TYR A 249 -13.66 8.47 14.54
CA TYR A 249 -14.96 9.12 14.34
C TYR A 249 -16.11 8.11 14.20
N LYS A 250 -15.88 6.94 13.58
CA LYS A 250 -16.90 5.88 13.51
C LYS A 250 -17.22 5.34 14.90
N SER A 251 -16.23 5.12 15.76
CA SER A 251 -16.45 4.68 17.13
C SER A 251 -17.18 5.73 17.96
N PHE A 252 -16.81 7.01 17.84
CA PHE A 252 -17.56 8.13 18.44
C PHE A 252 -19.04 8.12 18.02
N ARG A 253 -19.33 8.02 16.72
CA ARG A 253 -20.72 7.99 16.21
C ARG A 253 -21.55 6.79 16.67
N LYS A 254 -20.91 5.71 17.12
CA LYS A 254 -21.57 4.54 17.70
C LYS A 254 -21.73 4.63 19.22
N GLY A 255 -21.21 5.68 19.86
CA GLY A 255 -21.16 5.80 21.31
C GLY A 255 -20.12 4.88 21.97
N GLU A 256 -19.17 4.34 21.19
CA GLU A 256 -18.06 3.51 21.70
C GLU A 256 -16.91 4.36 22.26
N MET A 257 -16.96 5.67 22.06
CA MET A 257 -15.92 6.65 22.38
C MET A 257 -16.59 7.99 22.71
N SER A 258 -16.14 8.67 23.76
CA SER A 258 -16.53 10.04 24.07
C SER A 258 -15.95 11.04 23.05
N PHE A 259 -16.46 12.27 23.04
CA PHE A 259 -15.90 13.29 22.17
C PHE A 259 -14.47 13.67 22.61
N GLU A 260 -14.19 13.64 23.90
CA GLU A 260 -12.87 13.85 24.50
C GLU A 260 -11.85 12.82 24.00
N GLU A 261 -12.19 11.52 24.12
CA GLU A 261 -11.33 10.44 23.65
C GLU A 261 -11.10 10.52 22.13
N LEU A 262 -12.08 11.03 21.37
CA LEU A 262 -11.94 11.30 19.94
C LEU A 262 -10.89 12.39 19.70
N ILE A 263 -10.97 13.52 20.41
CA ILE A 263 -10.02 14.64 20.28
C ILE A 263 -8.59 14.19 20.58
N GLU A 264 -8.37 13.53 21.72
CA GLU A 264 -7.03 13.06 22.12
C GLU A 264 -6.41 12.12 21.07
N LYS A 265 -7.23 11.24 20.51
CA LYS A 265 -6.78 10.32 19.45
C LYS A 265 -6.49 11.03 18.14
N ILE A 266 -7.32 12.00 17.74
CA ILE A 266 -7.07 12.79 16.52
C ILE A 266 -5.78 13.60 16.67
N GLU A 267 -5.55 14.25 17.81
CA GLU A 267 -4.32 15.01 18.06
C GLU A 267 -3.07 14.14 18.02
N SER A 268 -3.15 12.88 18.45
CA SER A 268 -2.01 11.96 18.37
C SER A 268 -1.61 11.60 16.93
N GLU A 269 -2.50 11.83 15.96
CA GLU A 269 -2.29 11.53 14.55
C GLU A 269 -1.88 12.77 13.73
N LEU A 270 -2.30 13.97 14.15
CA LEU A 270 -2.01 15.27 13.51
C LEU A 270 -0.63 15.80 13.93
#